data_AF-A0A5M4D1Q0-F1
#
_entry.id   AF-A0A5M4D1Q0-F1
#
_cell.length_a   1.000
_cell.length_b   1.000
_cell.length_c   1.000
_cell.angle_alpha   90.00
_cell.angle_beta   90.00
_cell.angle_gamma   90.00
#
_symmetry.space_group_name_H-M   'P 1'
#
loop_
_entity.id
_entity.type
_entity.pdbx_description
1 polymer ?
#
loop_
_entity_poly.entity_id
_entity_poly.type
_entity_poly.pdbx_seq_one_letter_code
_entity_poly.pdbx_strand_id
1 'polypeptide(L)'
;MAATCGLAGSVFGQADNDVVVDAAGVSLRCQLFGPCFPDQYRDSLANPLPAGTPQYILPASGYRYDITGVVATGGLLGSFIPNGSTLDEALDAILPGGSRVLHGYSRNDSGGLPDPVNQVFMQRYQGEFGGIEMGLSMSVAVSNTGIGQFRVYDIDIPLGILAGWMELTAGSATITTWVPSAPQESEWHFDGSLDAATGSAGAMIAYLDEVAFAPILGGMDHLDTPDPSTPVGVTAAQSSFATTTALGIPGPGGQVDTVYVTSPARNLSTGLAKDRRGIGLSVAPTLRPEFPGEFFGQWTMIWDMYIPASSWYADYPANTVVREFPVALLEDSANNNSSADLFIRNAGGVTRIGYNSDDFSQYIPIGIGPNQWFRLAVACDYFTAGASRVYLNGVYVGNIEADWLYCAVDPNHPEYGDGEDVEASDWTSWGGFPNPWAQSSGKEPGSTGPAPLSSTFSMFADLAGGRSEVAYLANYYFVDTALTGAEIAALGGPSAAGIVMVGAECAADMNADGVLNFFDVQQFLALFSAQDERADFVDDGQFDFFDVQAFLGAFSAGCP
;
A
#
# COMPACT_ATOMS: atom_id res chain seq x y z
N MET A 1 -46.55 17.09 -39.54
CA MET A 1 -45.62 15.99 -39.87
C MET A 1 -44.40 16.12 -38.98
N ALA A 2 -44.38 15.39 -37.86
CA ALA A 2 -43.17 15.02 -37.13
C ALA A 2 -43.61 13.86 -36.24
N ALA A 3 -43.25 12.65 -36.66
CA ALA A 3 -43.67 11.41 -36.03
C ALA A 3 -42.87 11.18 -34.75
N THR A 4 -43.59 11.11 -33.64
CA THR A 4 -43.20 10.39 -32.43
C THR A 4 -42.90 8.93 -32.78
N CYS A 5 -41.66 8.50 -32.60
CA CYS A 5 -41.29 7.09 -32.59
C CYS A 5 -40.85 6.76 -31.15
N GLY A 6 -41.77 6.17 -30.39
CA GLY A 6 -41.44 5.54 -29.12
C GLY A 6 -40.67 4.26 -29.39
N LEU A 7 -39.45 4.18 -28.86
CA LEU A 7 -38.78 2.90 -28.65
C LEU A 7 -39.04 2.51 -27.21
N ALA A 8 -39.83 1.46 -27.06
CA ALA A 8 -40.02 0.74 -25.82
C ALA A 8 -38.65 0.24 -25.34
N GLY A 9 -38.10 0.88 -24.31
CA GLY A 9 -37.03 0.31 -23.52
C GLY A 9 -37.62 -0.85 -22.74
N SER A 10 -37.36 -2.07 -23.20
CA SER A 10 -37.49 -3.25 -22.36
C SER A 10 -36.57 -3.06 -21.16
N VAL A 11 -37.18 -2.76 -20.01
CA VAL A 11 -36.55 -2.92 -18.70
C VAL A 11 -36.31 -4.42 -18.55
N PHE A 12 -35.13 -4.89 -18.94
CA PHE A 12 -34.61 -6.16 -18.46
C PHE A 12 -34.29 -5.94 -16.99
N GLY A 13 -35.21 -6.36 -16.12
CA GLY A 13 -34.88 -6.62 -14.74
C GLY A 13 -33.95 -7.83 -14.70
N GLN A 14 -32.65 -7.58 -14.68
CA GLN A 14 -31.66 -8.54 -14.19
C GLN A 14 -30.88 -7.78 -13.11
N ALA A 15 -31.25 -8.08 -11.86
CA ALA A 15 -30.43 -7.74 -10.71
C ALA A 15 -29.19 -8.65 -10.78
N ASP A 16 -28.01 -8.04 -10.65
CA ASP A 16 -26.67 -8.64 -10.72
C ASP A 16 -26.36 -9.40 -12.02
N ASN A 17 -25.55 -8.79 -12.88
CA ASN A 17 -25.00 -9.43 -14.09
C ASN A 17 -23.60 -9.93 -13.78
N ASP A 18 -23.54 -11.00 -12.99
CA ASP A 18 -22.29 -11.73 -12.80
C ASP A 18 -21.80 -12.26 -14.14
N VAL A 19 -20.47 -12.20 -14.30
CA VAL A 19 -19.78 -12.81 -15.42
C VAL A 19 -18.99 -13.99 -14.89
N VAL A 20 -19.22 -15.17 -15.47
CA VAL A 20 -18.52 -16.40 -15.13
C VAL A 20 -17.82 -16.90 -16.38
N VAL A 21 -16.49 -16.81 -16.37
CA VAL A 21 -15.61 -17.32 -17.42
C VAL A 21 -15.27 -18.76 -17.10
N ASP A 22 -15.60 -19.69 -17.99
CA ASP A 22 -15.16 -21.08 -17.91
C ASP A 22 -13.63 -21.14 -18.08
N ALA A 23 -12.94 -21.50 -17.00
CA ALA A 23 -11.49 -21.59 -16.96
C ALA A 23 -10.98 -22.99 -17.38
N ALA A 24 -11.87 -23.96 -17.62
CA ALA A 24 -11.48 -25.32 -17.99
C ALA A 24 -10.71 -25.35 -19.31
N GLY A 25 -9.54 -25.98 -19.28
CA GLY A 25 -8.57 -26.11 -20.36
C GLY A 25 -7.57 -24.94 -20.46
N VAL A 26 -7.52 -24.01 -19.50
CA VAL A 26 -6.34 -23.14 -19.33
C VAL A 26 -5.18 -24.02 -18.91
N SER A 27 -4.06 -23.96 -19.64
CA SER A 27 -2.95 -24.89 -19.42
C SER A 27 -1.57 -24.23 -19.52
N LEU A 28 -0.65 -24.69 -18.67
CA LEU A 28 0.78 -24.50 -18.80
C LEU A 28 1.34 -25.77 -19.44
N ARG A 29 1.53 -25.77 -20.76
CA ARG A 29 2.05 -26.95 -21.48
C ARG A 29 2.84 -26.58 -22.72
N CYS A 30 3.89 -27.36 -23.02
CA CYS A 30 4.52 -27.32 -24.33
C CYS A 30 3.66 -28.00 -25.41
N GLN A 31 3.41 -27.29 -26.50
CA GLN A 31 2.70 -27.83 -27.64
C GLN A 31 3.59 -28.81 -28.41
N LEU A 32 3.02 -29.95 -28.82
CA LEU A 32 3.73 -30.90 -29.67
C LEU A 32 3.97 -30.26 -31.05
N PHE A 33 5.24 -30.00 -31.37
CA PHE A 33 5.68 -29.24 -32.57
C PHE A 33 5.27 -27.75 -32.58
N GLY A 34 5.01 -27.15 -31.41
CA GLY A 34 4.64 -25.74 -31.27
C GLY A 34 5.45 -25.01 -30.19
N PRO A 35 5.07 -23.76 -29.85
CA PRO A 35 5.67 -23.03 -28.75
C PRO A 35 5.49 -23.77 -27.42
N CYS A 36 6.46 -23.57 -26.53
CA CYS A 36 6.32 -23.95 -25.14
C CYS A 36 5.52 -22.88 -24.39
N PHE A 37 4.56 -23.31 -23.57
CA PHE A 37 3.79 -22.45 -22.65
C PHE A 37 3.22 -21.18 -23.31
N PRO A 38 2.39 -21.30 -24.35
CA PRO A 38 1.75 -20.13 -24.94
C PRO A 38 0.79 -19.50 -23.93
N ASP A 39 0.62 -18.19 -24.01
CA ASP A 39 -0.39 -17.46 -23.25
C ASP A 39 -1.79 -18.08 -23.40
N GLN A 40 -2.54 -18.04 -22.31
CA GLN A 40 -3.89 -18.57 -22.19
C GLN A 40 -4.88 -17.43 -21.97
N TYR A 41 -5.91 -17.38 -22.79
CA TYR A 41 -6.95 -16.37 -22.72
C TYR A 41 -8.32 -17.03 -22.78
N ARG A 42 -9.18 -16.70 -21.82
CA ARG A 42 -10.59 -17.08 -21.76
C ARG A 42 -11.43 -15.85 -21.50
N ASP A 43 -12.63 -15.82 -22.06
CA ASP A 43 -13.55 -14.70 -21.85
C ASP A 43 -15.02 -15.15 -21.78
N SER A 44 -15.86 -14.26 -21.26
CA SER A 44 -17.28 -14.54 -21.03
C SER A 44 -18.15 -14.56 -22.29
N LEU A 45 -17.57 -14.32 -23.47
CA LEU A 45 -18.24 -14.38 -24.75
C LEU A 45 -17.97 -15.72 -25.44
N ALA A 46 -16.70 -16.13 -25.51
CA ALA A 46 -16.23 -17.37 -26.13
C ALA A 46 -16.29 -18.56 -25.17
N ASN A 47 -16.14 -18.32 -23.86
CA ASN A 47 -16.11 -19.32 -22.80
C ASN A 47 -17.06 -18.97 -21.64
N PRO A 48 -18.37 -18.74 -21.89
CA PRO A 48 -19.31 -18.47 -20.82
C PRO A 48 -19.61 -19.72 -19.99
N LEU A 49 -19.91 -19.54 -18.71
CA LEU A 49 -20.48 -20.55 -17.84
C LEU A 49 -21.82 -20.06 -17.26
N PRO A 50 -22.98 -20.66 -17.61
CA PRO A 50 -23.19 -21.83 -18.45
C PRO A 50 -22.87 -21.63 -19.94
N ALA A 51 -22.44 -22.71 -20.60
CA ALA A 51 -22.03 -22.69 -22.00
C ALA A 51 -23.12 -22.17 -22.97
N GLY A 52 -22.68 -21.43 -23.98
CA GLY A 52 -23.51 -20.95 -25.08
C GLY A 52 -24.29 -19.67 -24.82
N THR A 53 -24.20 -19.10 -23.62
CA THR A 53 -24.84 -17.81 -23.29
C THR A 53 -23.78 -16.76 -22.99
N PRO A 54 -23.48 -15.82 -23.91
CA PRO A 54 -22.58 -14.72 -23.62
C PRO A 54 -23.03 -13.92 -22.40
N GLN A 55 -22.08 -13.55 -21.55
CA GLN A 55 -22.32 -12.77 -20.34
C GLN A 55 -21.54 -11.47 -20.39
N TYR A 56 -22.17 -10.40 -19.91
CA TYR A 56 -21.60 -9.06 -19.87
C TYR A 56 -21.83 -8.46 -18.50
N ILE A 57 -20.76 -7.97 -17.87
CA ILE A 57 -20.85 -7.26 -16.61
C ILE A 57 -21.31 -5.83 -16.87
N LEU A 58 -22.01 -5.26 -15.90
CA LEU A 58 -22.45 -3.88 -15.97
C LEU A 58 -21.39 -2.93 -15.39
N PRO A 59 -21.43 -1.64 -15.81
CA PRO A 59 -20.74 -0.60 -15.07
C PRO A 59 -21.20 -0.60 -13.60
N ALA A 60 -20.24 -0.57 -12.67
CA ALA A 60 -20.48 -0.57 -11.23
C ALA A 60 -19.39 0.22 -10.51
N SER A 61 -19.65 0.63 -9.28
CA SER A 61 -18.68 1.33 -8.41
C SER A 61 -17.52 0.45 -7.94
N GLY A 62 -17.62 -0.87 -8.11
CA GLY A 62 -16.58 -1.81 -7.76
C GLY A 62 -16.86 -3.20 -8.32
N TYR A 63 -15.82 -4.02 -8.32
CA TYR A 63 -15.86 -5.39 -8.79
C TYR A 63 -15.24 -6.31 -7.76
N ARG A 64 -15.85 -7.48 -7.58
CA ARG A 64 -15.26 -8.61 -6.85
C ARG A 64 -14.95 -9.71 -7.83
N TYR A 65 -13.84 -10.41 -7.62
CA TYR A 65 -13.50 -11.60 -8.39
C TYR A 65 -13.29 -12.81 -7.48
N ASP A 66 -13.57 -13.98 -8.04
CA ASP A 66 -13.35 -15.28 -7.42
C ASP A 66 -12.87 -16.27 -8.48
N ILE A 67 -11.69 -16.86 -8.28
CA ILE A 67 -11.09 -17.85 -9.20
C ILE A 67 -11.08 -19.19 -8.49
N THR A 68 -11.69 -20.20 -9.12
CA THR A 68 -11.71 -21.56 -8.58
C THR A 68 -11.31 -22.56 -9.65
N GLY A 69 -10.81 -23.71 -9.24
CA GLY A 69 -10.59 -24.79 -10.18
C GLY A 69 -9.96 -26.04 -9.59
N VAL A 70 -9.81 -27.04 -10.45
CA VAL A 70 -9.12 -28.30 -10.17
C VAL A 70 -8.02 -28.47 -11.21
N VAL A 71 -6.78 -28.56 -10.76
CA VAL A 71 -5.62 -28.73 -11.63
C VAL A 71 -5.31 -30.21 -11.85
N ALA A 72 -5.12 -30.58 -13.10
CA ALA A 72 -4.40 -31.79 -13.46
C ALA A 72 -2.94 -31.43 -13.74
N THR A 73 -2.02 -32.28 -13.31
CA THR A 73 -0.59 -32.02 -13.38
C THR A 73 0.17 -33.24 -13.86
N GLY A 74 1.35 -33.01 -14.44
CA GLY A 74 2.29 -34.06 -14.79
C GLY A 74 3.70 -33.53 -15.00
N GLY A 75 4.66 -34.46 -15.10
CA GLY A 75 6.08 -34.09 -15.16
C GLY A 75 6.58 -33.54 -13.82
N LEU A 76 7.50 -32.57 -13.85
CA LEU A 76 8.08 -32.01 -12.63
C LEU A 76 7.07 -31.17 -11.84
N LEU A 77 6.20 -30.40 -12.49
CA LEU A 77 5.10 -29.69 -11.82
C LEU A 77 4.22 -30.63 -10.98
N GLY A 78 3.92 -31.82 -11.51
CA GLY A 78 3.15 -32.84 -10.80
C GLY A 78 3.87 -33.49 -9.60
N SER A 79 5.15 -33.20 -9.38
CA SER A 79 5.91 -33.73 -8.24
C SER A 79 5.68 -32.94 -6.94
N PHE A 80 5.25 -31.68 -7.04
CA PHE A 80 4.94 -30.84 -5.89
C PHE A 80 3.50 -30.30 -5.89
N ILE A 81 2.81 -30.28 -7.04
CA ILE A 81 1.36 -30.04 -7.10
C ILE A 81 0.69 -31.37 -7.46
N PRO A 82 0.05 -32.07 -6.50
CA PRO A 82 -0.63 -33.33 -6.77
C PRO A 82 -1.70 -33.20 -7.86
N ASN A 83 -1.81 -34.23 -8.70
CA ASN A 83 -2.84 -34.24 -9.73
C ASN A 83 -4.24 -34.36 -9.12
N GLY A 84 -5.12 -33.43 -9.47
CA GLY A 84 -6.47 -33.32 -8.92
C GLY A 84 -6.58 -32.37 -7.73
N SER A 85 -5.49 -31.68 -7.36
CA SER A 85 -5.54 -30.60 -6.38
C SER A 85 -6.49 -29.49 -6.83
N THR A 86 -7.10 -28.83 -5.85
CA THR A 86 -7.77 -27.54 -6.08
C THR A 86 -6.75 -26.48 -6.49
N LEU A 87 -7.22 -25.39 -7.09
CA LEU A 87 -6.35 -24.27 -7.45
C LEU A 87 -5.75 -23.61 -6.19
N ASP A 88 -6.49 -23.56 -5.10
CA ASP A 88 -6.03 -23.12 -3.78
C ASP A 88 -4.84 -23.95 -3.31
N GLU A 89 -5.00 -25.29 -3.23
CA GLU A 89 -3.93 -26.21 -2.88
C GLU A 89 -2.72 -26.10 -3.82
N ALA A 90 -2.95 -25.83 -5.11
CA ALA A 90 -1.88 -25.67 -6.08
C ALA A 90 -1.07 -24.39 -5.86
N LEU A 91 -1.72 -23.26 -5.56
CA LEU A 91 -1.04 -22.01 -5.21
C LEU A 91 -0.36 -22.11 -3.84
N ASP A 92 -0.99 -22.76 -2.87
CA ASP A 92 -0.40 -22.96 -1.53
C ASP A 92 0.76 -23.96 -1.52
N ALA A 93 0.83 -24.85 -2.50
CA ALA A 93 2.01 -25.69 -2.75
C ALA A 93 3.17 -24.91 -3.40
N ILE A 94 2.88 -23.82 -4.11
CA ILE A 94 3.86 -22.90 -4.70
C ILE A 94 4.40 -21.96 -3.62
N LEU A 95 3.49 -21.32 -2.88
CA LEU A 95 3.79 -20.38 -1.80
C LEU A 95 2.72 -20.54 -0.71
N PRO A 96 3.06 -20.95 0.53
CA PRO A 96 2.08 -21.04 1.61
C PRO A 96 1.31 -19.74 1.82
N GLY A 97 -0.02 -19.81 1.80
CA GLY A 97 -0.92 -18.63 1.86
C GLY A 97 -1.06 -17.89 0.53
N GLY A 98 -0.60 -18.48 -0.58
CA GLY A 98 -0.72 -17.93 -1.92
C GLY A 98 -2.13 -18.02 -2.50
N SER A 99 -2.97 -18.93 -2.00
CA SER A 99 -4.38 -19.07 -2.41
C SER A 99 -5.20 -17.80 -2.18
N ARG A 100 -4.79 -16.95 -1.24
CA ARG A 100 -5.38 -15.65 -0.92
C ARG A 100 -5.65 -14.76 -2.14
N VAL A 101 -4.79 -14.79 -3.16
CA VAL A 101 -4.95 -13.96 -4.37
C VAL A 101 -6.06 -14.41 -5.31
N LEU A 102 -6.68 -15.57 -5.07
CA LEU A 102 -7.79 -16.10 -5.88
C LEU A 102 -9.10 -15.34 -5.67
N HIS A 103 -9.19 -14.56 -4.59
CA HIS A 103 -10.37 -13.80 -4.23
C HIS A 103 -9.98 -12.36 -3.90
N GLY A 104 -10.74 -11.39 -4.39
CA GLY A 104 -10.41 -10.00 -4.09
C GLY A 104 -11.41 -9.00 -4.65
N TYR A 105 -11.08 -7.73 -4.42
CA TYR A 105 -11.95 -6.59 -4.67
C TYR A 105 -11.15 -5.48 -5.35
N SER A 106 -11.81 -4.75 -6.24
CA SER A 106 -11.29 -3.53 -6.86
C SER A 106 -12.36 -2.45 -6.85
N ARG A 107 -11.99 -1.25 -6.43
CA ARG A 107 -12.81 -0.04 -6.53
C ARG A 107 -12.82 0.45 -7.98
N ASN A 108 -13.93 1.02 -8.41
CA ASN A 108 -14.09 1.61 -9.73
C ASN A 108 -14.80 2.96 -9.61
N ASP A 109 -14.03 3.98 -9.22
CA ASP A 109 -14.55 5.31 -8.92
C ASP A 109 -15.17 5.99 -10.16
N SER A 110 -14.77 5.59 -11.36
CA SER A 110 -15.39 6.07 -12.60
C SER A 110 -16.87 5.64 -12.73
N GLY A 111 -17.24 4.52 -12.09
CA GLY A 111 -18.52 3.83 -12.27
C GLY A 111 -18.76 3.29 -13.67
N GLY A 112 -17.83 3.51 -14.61
CA GLY A 112 -17.90 3.07 -16.01
C GLY A 112 -17.36 1.65 -16.19
N LEU A 113 -17.43 1.10 -17.40
CA LEU A 113 -16.75 -0.17 -17.68
C LEU A 113 -15.23 0.05 -17.76
N PRO A 114 -14.43 -0.77 -17.05
CA PRO A 114 -12.97 -0.72 -17.14
C PRO A 114 -12.47 -0.93 -18.59
N ASP A 115 -11.40 -0.23 -18.99
CA ASP A 115 -10.70 -0.39 -20.28
C ASP A 115 -9.82 -1.67 -20.25
N PRO A 116 -9.39 -2.29 -21.37
CA PRO A 116 -8.43 -3.40 -21.40
C PRO A 116 -7.12 -3.25 -20.60
N VAL A 117 -6.75 -2.05 -20.12
CA VAL A 117 -5.65 -1.82 -19.16
C VAL A 117 -6.08 -1.83 -17.68
N ASN A 118 -7.38 -1.81 -17.40
CA ASN A 118 -7.95 -1.72 -16.06
C ASN A 118 -8.30 -3.12 -15.54
N GLN A 119 -7.27 -3.80 -15.06
CA GLN A 119 -7.41 -5.12 -14.46
C GLN A 119 -8.16 -5.01 -13.14
N VAL A 120 -9.14 -5.88 -12.94
CA VAL A 120 -9.79 -6.09 -11.64
C VAL A 120 -8.79 -6.73 -10.67
N PHE A 121 -7.90 -7.56 -11.22
CA PHE A 121 -6.80 -8.19 -10.50
C PHE A 121 -5.67 -8.56 -11.45
N MET A 122 -4.44 -8.43 -10.99
CA MET A 122 -3.28 -9.06 -11.60
C MET A 122 -2.27 -9.44 -10.52
N GLN A 123 -1.72 -10.63 -10.67
CA GLN A 123 -0.56 -11.08 -9.92
C GLN A 123 0.52 -11.52 -10.91
N ARG A 124 1.73 -11.00 -10.71
CA ARG A 124 2.93 -11.52 -11.36
C ARG A 124 3.63 -12.50 -10.42
N TYR A 125 3.90 -13.68 -10.92
CA TYR A 125 4.74 -14.67 -10.26
C TYR A 125 6.09 -14.66 -10.93
N GLN A 126 7.16 -14.63 -10.15
CA GLN A 126 8.53 -14.72 -10.64
C GLN A 126 9.41 -15.33 -9.56
N GLY A 127 10.11 -16.43 -9.88
CA GLY A 127 11.00 -17.08 -8.94
C GLY A 127 11.14 -18.58 -9.17
N GLU A 128 11.76 -19.25 -8.21
CA GLU A 128 11.92 -20.71 -8.19
C GLU A 128 10.90 -21.35 -7.24
N PHE A 129 10.08 -22.26 -7.75
CA PHE A 129 9.04 -22.96 -6.99
C PHE A 129 9.19 -24.46 -7.19
N GLY A 130 9.37 -25.21 -6.10
CA GLY A 130 9.58 -26.65 -6.16
C GLY A 130 10.78 -27.07 -7.02
N GLY A 131 11.82 -26.24 -7.10
CA GLY A 131 13.01 -26.49 -7.93
C GLY A 131 12.85 -26.06 -9.40
N ILE A 132 11.75 -25.39 -9.76
CA ILE A 132 11.46 -24.92 -11.11
C ILE A 132 11.40 -23.41 -11.12
N GLU A 133 12.30 -22.78 -11.88
CA GLU A 133 12.20 -21.37 -12.22
C GLU A 133 10.99 -21.15 -13.14
N MET A 134 10.12 -20.21 -12.76
CA MET A 134 8.97 -19.78 -13.54
C MET A 134 8.67 -18.30 -13.35
N GLY A 135 8.23 -17.68 -14.44
CA GLY A 135 7.61 -16.37 -14.49
C GLY A 135 6.27 -16.48 -15.23
N LEU A 136 5.21 -15.89 -14.69
CA LEU A 136 3.92 -15.73 -15.38
C LEU A 136 3.08 -14.64 -14.73
N SER A 137 2.14 -14.09 -15.48
CA SER A 137 1.12 -13.17 -14.99
C SER A 137 -0.25 -13.84 -15.03
N MET A 138 -0.99 -13.78 -13.92
CA MET A 138 -2.39 -14.18 -13.82
C MET A 138 -3.24 -12.93 -13.66
N SER A 139 -4.29 -12.76 -14.46
CA SER A 139 -5.16 -11.59 -14.34
C SER A 139 -6.63 -11.85 -14.62
N VAL A 140 -7.46 -11.02 -14.00
CA VAL A 140 -8.89 -10.87 -14.25
C VAL A 140 -9.15 -9.44 -14.71
N ALA A 141 -9.84 -9.28 -15.83
CA ALA A 141 -10.09 -7.97 -16.42
C ALA A 141 -11.51 -7.86 -16.98
N VAL A 142 -11.99 -6.62 -17.13
CA VAL A 142 -13.26 -6.30 -17.78
C VAL A 142 -12.96 -5.42 -18.99
N SER A 143 -13.55 -5.73 -20.14
CA SER A 143 -13.44 -4.88 -21.32
C SER A 143 -14.38 -3.68 -21.27
N ASN A 144 -14.14 -2.69 -22.14
CA ASN A 144 -15.04 -1.56 -22.34
C ASN A 144 -16.43 -1.93 -22.89
N THR A 145 -16.67 -3.21 -23.21
CA THR A 145 -17.97 -3.77 -23.62
C THR A 145 -18.59 -4.68 -22.55
N GLY A 146 -17.94 -4.82 -21.39
CA GLY A 146 -18.42 -5.64 -20.27
C GLY A 146 -18.04 -7.11 -20.37
N ILE A 147 -17.15 -7.49 -21.29
CA ILE A 147 -16.67 -8.88 -21.38
C ILE A 147 -15.67 -9.10 -20.25
N GLY A 148 -15.95 -10.07 -19.38
CA GLY A 148 -15.02 -10.51 -18.35
C GLY A 148 -13.98 -11.46 -18.95
N GLN A 149 -12.74 -11.35 -18.49
CA GLN A 149 -11.60 -12.06 -19.06
C GLN A 149 -10.74 -12.67 -17.96
N PHE A 150 -10.32 -13.91 -18.16
CA PHE A 150 -9.32 -14.59 -17.35
C PHE A 150 -8.12 -14.91 -18.22
N ARG A 151 -6.94 -14.52 -17.76
CA ARG A 151 -5.71 -14.58 -18.55
C ARG A 151 -4.57 -15.16 -17.71
N VAL A 152 -3.78 -16.01 -18.33
CA VAL A 152 -2.46 -16.44 -17.84
C VAL A 152 -1.47 -16.21 -18.98
N TYR A 153 -0.58 -15.24 -18.83
CA TYR A 153 0.23 -14.71 -19.94
C TYR A 153 1.62 -14.29 -19.46
N ASP A 154 2.49 -13.89 -20.40
CA ASP A 154 3.91 -13.60 -20.14
C ASP A 154 4.61 -14.78 -19.45
N ILE A 155 4.33 -15.99 -19.96
CA ILE A 155 4.79 -17.23 -19.35
C ILE A 155 6.23 -17.52 -19.80
N ASP A 156 7.15 -17.52 -18.84
CA ASP A 156 8.54 -17.93 -18.99
C ASP A 156 8.85 -19.09 -18.05
N ILE A 157 9.07 -20.28 -18.60
CA ILE A 157 9.48 -21.46 -17.85
C ILE A 157 10.70 -22.05 -18.57
N PRO A 158 11.93 -21.69 -18.13
CA PRO A 158 13.17 -22.00 -18.86
C PRO A 158 13.39 -23.50 -19.12
N LEU A 159 12.84 -24.37 -18.25
CA LEU A 159 12.92 -25.83 -18.40
C LEU A 159 12.15 -26.38 -19.62
N GLY A 160 11.26 -25.58 -20.23
CA GLY A 160 10.47 -26.02 -21.38
C GLY A 160 9.68 -27.29 -21.06
N ILE A 161 9.73 -28.27 -21.97
CA ILE A 161 8.97 -29.52 -21.83
C ILE A 161 9.34 -30.33 -20.58
N LEU A 162 10.53 -30.11 -20.01
CA LEU A 162 11.00 -30.80 -18.82
C LEU A 162 10.25 -30.34 -17.55
N ALA A 163 9.73 -29.10 -17.52
CA ALA A 163 8.90 -28.65 -16.41
C ALA A 163 7.62 -29.50 -16.26
N GLY A 164 7.17 -30.13 -17.35
CA GLY A 164 5.94 -30.91 -17.37
C GLY A 164 4.75 -30.09 -17.84
N TRP A 165 3.60 -30.31 -17.21
CA TRP A 165 2.38 -29.59 -17.56
C TRP A 165 1.43 -29.43 -16.37
N MET A 166 0.59 -28.41 -16.46
CA MET A 166 -0.55 -28.17 -15.59
C MET A 166 -1.75 -27.73 -16.45
N GLU A 167 -2.96 -28.16 -16.11
CA GLU A 167 -4.19 -27.78 -16.79
C GLU A 167 -5.34 -27.67 -15.79
N LEU A 168 -6.12 -26.58 -15.85
CA LEU A 168 -7.38 -26.49 -15.15
C LEU A 168 -8.39 -27.42 -15.82
N THR A 169 -8.73 -28.53 -15.19
CA THR A 169 -9.70 -29.51 -15.73
C THR A 169 -11.16 -29.11 -15.51
N ALA A 170 -11.39 -28.29 -14.49
CA ALA A 170 -12.64 -27.64 -14.17
C ALA A 170 -12.31 -26.35 -13.40
N GLY A 171 -13.22 -25.38 -13.43
CA GLY A 171 -13.04 -24.12 -12.71
C GLY A 171 -13.67 -22.94 -13.41
N SER A 172 -13.65 -21.80 -12.75
CA SER A 172 -14.19 -20.56 -13.28
C SER A 172 -13.47 -19.35 -12.70
N ALA A 173 -13.38 -18.28 -13.49
CA ALA A 173 -13.15 -16.94 -12.97
C ALA A 173 -14.48 -16.18 -13.00
N THR A 174 -14.98 -15.84 -11.82
CA THR A 174 -16.21 -15.08 -11.64
C THR A 174 -15.88 -13.63 -11.37
N ILE A 175 -16.62 -12.71 -11.98
CA ILE A 175 -16.59 -11.28 -11.72
C ILE A 175 -18.01 -10.84 -11.39
N THR A 176 -18.19 -10.23 -10.22
CA THR A 176 -19.48 -9.72 -9.75
C THR A 176 -19.38 -8.22 -9.50
N THR A 177 -20.51 -7.52 -9.62
CA THR A 177 -20.58 -6.10 -9.26
C THR A 177 -20.65 -5.96 -7.75
N TRP A 178 -19.93 -4.97 -7.21
CA TRP A 178 -19.86 -4.72 -5.78
C TRP A 178 -20.02 -3.22 -5.50
N VAL A 179 -20.60 -2.89 -4.35
CA VAL A 179 -20.69 -1.51 -3.85
C VAL A 179 -19.62 -1.33 -2.79
N PRO A 180 -18.56 -0.54 -3.06
CA PRO A 180 -17.50 -0.34 -2.09
C PRO A 180 -17.96 0.28 -0.78
N SER A 181 -17.30 -0.10 0.31
CA SER A 181 -17.34 0.68 1.56
C SER A 181 -16.75 2.07 1.33
N ALA A 182 -17.00 3.00 2.24
CA ALA A 182 -16.29 4.28 2.22
C ALA A 182 -14.77 4.03 2.28
N PRO A 183 -13.95 4.83 1.58
CA PRO A 183 -12.50 4.76 1.73
C PRO A 183 -12.08 4.86 3.19
N GLN A 184 -11.11 4.04 3.58
CA GLN A 184 -10.56 3.99 4.92
C GLN A 184 -9.32 4.88 4.96
N GLU A 185 -9.51 6.09 5.47
CA GLU A 185 -8.50 7.13 5.54
C GLU A 185 -7.78 7.06 6.89
N SER A 186 -6.46 7.11 6.92
CA SER A 186 -5.67 7.22 8.15
C SER A 186 -4.53 8.20 7.97
N GLU A 187 -4.33 9.02 8.99
CA GLU A 187 -3.31 10.07 8.99
C GLU A 187 -2.50 10.04 10.28
N TRP A 188 -1.24 10.48 10.20
CA TRP A 188 -0.35 10.67 11.34
C TRP A 188 0.32 12.03 11.22
N HIS A 189 0.26 12.84 12.28
CA HIS A 189 0.92 14.15 12.36
C HIS A 189 2.28 14.11 13.08
N PHE A 190 2.67 12.95 13.61
CA PHE A 190 3.95 12.75 14.30
C PHE A 190 4.24 13.77 15.43
N ASP A 191 3.19 14.20 16.15
CA ASP A 191 3.21 15.15 17.27
C ASP A 191 3.77 14.56 18.58
N GLY A 192 4.86 13.78 18.48
CA GLY A 192 5.50 13.14 19.63
C GLY A 192 5.17 11.66 19.82
N SER A 193 4.29 11.07 18.98
CA SER A 193 4.03 9.63 18.96
C SER A 193 3.79 9.08 17.55
N LEU A 194 3.68 7.76 17.44
CA LEU A 194 3.30 7.05 16.21
C LEU A 194 1.78 6.78 16.15
N ASP A 195 1.00 7.40 17.04
CA ASP A 195 -0.45 7.24 17.05
C ASP A 195 -1.08 7.97 15.86
N ALA A 196 -2.12 7.37 15.29
CA ALA A 196 -2.86 7.99 14.21
C ALA A 196 -3.67 9.20 14.72
N ALA A 197 -3.85 10.19 13.85
CA ALA A 197 -4.65 11.38 14.11
C ALA A 197 -6.13 11.02 14.36
N THR A 198 -6.79 11.83 15.18
CA THR A 198 -8.22 11.69 15.49
C THR A 198 -9.05 11.68 14.20
N GLY A 199 -9.87 10.65 14.02
CA GLY A 199 -10.68 10.46 12.81
C GLY A 199 -10.14 9.38 11.86
N SER A 200 -8.94 8.86 12.12
CA SER A 200 -8.33 7.77 11.32
C SER A 200 -9.08 6.44 11.43
N ALA A 201 -9.10 5.70 10.32
CA ALA A 201 -9.83 4.45 10.09
C ALA A 201 -9.16 3.19 10.69
N GLY A 202 -8.24 3.36 11.65
CA GLY A 202 -7.66 2.26 12.43
C GLY A 202 -6.40 1.62 11.85
N ALA A 203 -5.77 2.24 10.84
CA ALA A 203 -4.40 1.90 10.46
C ALA A 203 -3.43 2.14 11.62
N MET A 204 -2.32 1.41 11.66
CA MET A 204 -1.35 1.50 12.75
C MET A 204 0.08 1.59 12.23
N ILE A 205 0.94 2.27 12.98
CA ILE A 205 2.39 2.30 12.76
C ILE A 205 3.09 1.84 14.03
N ALA A 206 4.07 0.96 13.88
CA ALA A 206 4.96 0.50 14.94
C ALA A 206 6.42 0.55 14.47
N TYR A 207 7.38 0.45 15.40
CA TYR A 207 8.75 0.17 15.01
C TYR A 207 8.84 -1.28 14.51
N LEU A 208 9.51 -1.49 13.38
CA LEU A 208 9.64 -2.81 12.75
C LEU A 208 10.38 -3.82 13.68
N ASP A 209 11.23 -3.31 14.58
CA ASP A 209 11.95 -4.05 15.61
C ASP A 209 11.43 -3.80 17.03
N GLU A 210 10.12 -3.56 17.19
CA GLU A 210 9.46 -3.56 18.50
C GLU A 210 9.80 -4.83 19.30
N VAL A 211 10.07 -4.66 20.59
CA VAL A 211 10.41 -5.79 21.48
C VAL A 211 9.28 -6.80 21.54
N ALA A 212 8.04 -6.32 21.42
CA ALA A 212 6.83 -7.13 21.38
C ALA A 212 6.80 -8.13 20.20
N PHE A 213 7.47 -7.81 19.08
CA PHE A 213 7.45 -8.66 17.89
C PHE A 213 8.52 -9.75 17.89
N ALA A 214 9.46 -9.72 18.84
CA ALA A 214 10.58 -10.67 18.87
C ALA A 214 10.13 -12.14 19.07
N PRO A 215 10.86 -13.12 18.50
CA PRO A 215 12.11 -12.98 17.75
C PRO A 215 11.90 -12.52 16.29
N ILE A 216 12.78 -11.61 15.82
CA ILE A 216 12.82 -11.18 14.42
C ILE A 216 13.39 -12.29 13.53
N LEU A 217 12.94 -12.38 12.28
CA LEU A 217 13.56 -13.25 11.27
C LEU A 217 15.03 -12.85 11.00
N GLY A 218 15.82 -13.75 10.43
CA GLY A 218 17.22 -13.51 10.15
C GLY A 218 17.45 -12.44 9.07
N GLY A 219 18.72 -12.04 8.93
CA GLY A 219 19.16 -11.11 7.87
C GLY A 219 19.25 -11.77 6.49
N MET A 220 20.01 -11.16 5.58
CA MET A 220 20.13 -11.60 4.17
C MET A 220 20.40 -13.09 3.95
N ASP A 221 21.09 -13.75 4.89
CA ASP A 221 21.46 -15.17 4.78
C ASP A 221 20.41 -16.14 5.36
N HIS A 222 19.37 -15.62 6.04
CA HIS A 222 18.44 -16.39 6.89
C HIS A 222 17.03 -15.75 6.96
N LEU A 223 16.49 -15.32 5.82
CA LEU A 223 15.28 -14.49 5.71
C LEU A 223 14.01 -15.11 6.33
N ASP A 224 13.94 -16.44 6.42
CA ASP A 224 12.72 -17.17 6.81
C ASP A 224 12.84 -17.87 8.18
N THR A 225 13.96 -17.67 8.89
CA THR A 225 14.21 -18.34 10.17
C THR A 225 14.37 -17.31 11.29
N PRO A 226 13.63 -17.43 12.41
CA PRO A 226 13.81 -16.58 13.58
C PRO A 226 15.26 -16.59 14.09
N ASP A 227 15.83 -15.40 14.31
CA ASP A 227 17.18 -15.22 14.84
C ASP A 227 17.13 -14.36 16.13
N PRO A 228 17.20 -15.00 17.32
CA PRO A 228 17.24 -14.29 18.60
C PRO A 228 18.45 -13.35 18.78
N SER A 229 19.45 -13.42 17.89
CA SER A 229 20.60 -12.51 17.90
C SER A 229 20.34 -11.20 17.14
N THR A 230 19.28 -11.12 16.35
CA THR A 230 18.86 -9.88 15.68
C THR A 230 18.47 -8.84 16.73
N PRO A 231 19.09 -7.65 16.74
CA PRO A 231 18.77 -6.60 17.70
C PRO A 231 17.32 -6.11 17.60
N VAL A 232 16.77 -5.69 18.74
CA VAL A 232 15.44 -5.06 18.87
C VAL A 232 15.56 -3.67 19.48
N GLY A 233 14.57 -2.80 19.24
CA GLY A 233 14.52 -1.42 19.76
C GLY A 233 15.60 -0.48 19.20
N VAL A 234 16.27 -0.87 18.12
CA VAL A 234 17.27 -0.07 17.41
C VAL A 234 16.59 1.08 16.66
N THR A 235 15.48 0.83 15.97
CA THR A 235 14.77 1.90 15.24
C THR A 235 14.37 3.01 16.20
N ALA A 236 13.73 2.67 17.31
CA ALA A 236 13.36 3.62 18.36
C ALA A 236 14.58 4.40 18.90
N ALA A 237 15.69 3.71 19.16
CA ALA A 237 16.92 4.34 19.67
C ALA A 237 17.62 5.26 18.65
N GLN A 238 17.40 5.06 17.35
CA GLN A 238 17.97 5.86 16.26
C GLN A 238 17.01 6.93 15.72
N SER A 239 15.78 6.93 16.20
CA SER A 239 14.73 7.88 15.81
C SER A 239 14.45 8.86 16.94
N SER A 240 13.73 9.93 16.65
CA SER A 240 13.26 10.87 17.68
C SER A 240 12.07 11.68 17.19
N PHE A 241 11.32 12.26 18.11
CA PHE A 241 10.41 13.36 17.82
C PHE A 241 11.08 14.66 18.25
N ALA A 242 11.06 15.66 17.37
CA ALA A 242 11.72 16.94 17.63
C ALA A 242 10.97 18.09 16.96
N THR A 243 10.96 19.26 17.58
CA THR A 243 10.39 20.45 16.94
C THR A 243 11.29 20.95 15.82
N THR A 244 10.69 21.50 14.77
CA THR A 244 11.41 22.12 13.64
C THR A 244 12.36 23.22 14.10
N THR A 245 11.99 23.94 15.17
CA THR A 245 12.85 24.91 15.85
C THR A 245 14.07 24.25 16.48
N ALA A 246 13.92 23.13 17.19
CA ALA A 246 15.04 22.40 17.79
C ALA A 246 15.99 21.80 16.75
N LEU A 247 15.45 21.40 15.59
CA LEU A 247 16.21 20.93 14.43
C LEU A 247 16.87 22.07 13.64
N GLY A 248 16.50 23.33 13.88
CA GLY A 248 17.03 24.49 13.18
C GLY A 248 16.58 24.59 11.72
N ILE A 249 15.38 24.10 11.41
CA ILE A 249 14.77 24.08 10.07
C ILE A 249 13.47 24.89 10.08
N PRO A 250 13.01 25.43 8.93
CA PRO A 250 11.63 25.89 8.82
C PRO A 250 10.70 24.69 9.02
N GLY A 251 9.50 24.89 9.57
CA GLY A 251 8.50 23.83 9.56
C GLY A 251 7.62 23.83 8.30
N PRO A 252 6.80 22.78 8.13
CA PRO A 252 5.94 22.62 6.97
C PRO A 252 4.93 23.77 6.88
N GLY A 253 4.67 24.25 5.67
CA GLY A 253 3.85 25.45 5.45
C GLY A 253 4.43 26.76 6.04
N GLY A 254 5.65 26.72 6.60
CA GLY A 254 6.26 27.85 7.31
C GLY A 254 5.87 27.97 8.78
N GLN A 255 5.08 27.05 9.33
CA GLN A 255 4.69 27.01 10.74
C GLN A 255 5.62 26.12 11.55
N VAL A 256 5.77 26.40 12.84
CA VAL A 256 6.52 25.51 13.75
C VAL A 256 5.73 24.23 13.95
N ASP A 257 6.42 23.10 14.04
CA ASP A 257 5.80 21.79 14.09
C ASP A 257 6.69 20.79 14.85
N THR A 258 6.11 19.69 15.33
CA THR A 258 6.84 18.52 15.84
C THR A 258 6.88 17.45 14.76
N VAL A 259 8.06 16.91 14.49
CA VAL A 259 8.25 15.96 13.38
C VAL A 259 8.94 14.70 13.85
N TYR A 260 8.66 13.60 13.15
CA TYR A 260 9.39 12.35 13.33
C TYR A 260 10.70 12.37 12.53
N VAL A 261 11.81 12.22 13.25
CA VAL A 261 13.15 12.03 12.69
C VAL A 261 13.38 10.53 12.50
N THR A 262 13.45 10.09 11.25
CA THR A 262 13.55 8.67 10.92
C THR A 262 14.92 8.09 11.28
N SER A 263 14.95 6.79 11.58
CA SER A 263 16.19 6.02 11.54
C SER A 263 16.66 5.85 10.08
N PRO A 264 17.97 5.84 9.80
CA PRO A 264 18.45 5.28 8.54
C PRO A 264 18.13 3.77 8.49
N ALA A 265 18.11 3.17 7.29
CA ALA A 265 17.78 1.75 7.08
C ALA A 265 18.88 0.76 7.51
N ARG A 266 19.64 1.11 8.56
CA ARG A 266 20.75 0.30 9.09
C ARG A 266 21.00 0.58 10.55
N ASN A 267 21.48 -0.43 11.26
CA ASN A 267 21.99 -0.27 12.61
C ASN A 267 23.32 0.49 12.58
N LEU A 268 23.35 1.71 13.12
CA LEU A 268 24.52 2.59 13.18
C LEU A 268 25.57 2.11 14.20
N SER A 269 25.15 1.34 15.20
CA SER A 269 26.06 0.84 16.24
C SER A 269 26.88 -0.35 15.76
N THR A 270 26.30 -1.23 14.94
CA THR A 270 26.98 -2.43 14.44
C THR A 270 27.46 -2.26 13.00
N GLY A 271 26.70 -1.58 12.15
CA GLY A 271 26.96 -1.45 10.71
C GLY A 271 26.86 -2.76 9.92
N LEU A 272 26.42 -3.86 10.54
CA LEU A 272 26.36 -5.17 9.91
C LEU A 272 25.12 -5.30 9.03
N ALA A 273 25.27 -5.95 7.87
CA ALA A 273 24.16 -6.12 6.94
C ALA A 273 23.03 -6.99 7.49
N LYS A 274 23.35 -8.00 8.29
CA LYS A 274 22.37 -8.87 8.94
C LYS A 274 21.49 -8.14 9.97
N ASP A 275 21.94 -7.00 10.50
CA ASP A 275 21.23 -6.24 11.54
C ASP A 275 20.31 -5.15 10.92
N ARG A 276 20.06 -5.21 9.60
CA ARG A 276 19.16 -4.28 8.89
C ARG A 276 17.70 -4.74 8.88
N ARG A 277 17.45 -6.03 9.14
CA ARG A 277 16.14 -6.68 8.95
C ARG A 277 15.02 -6.00 9.72
N GLY A 278 15.26 -5.67 10.99
CA GLY A 278 14.26 -5.01 11.84
C GLY A 278 14.22 -3.49 11.73
N ILE A 279 15.03 -2.86 10.86
CA ILE A 279 15.18 -1.40 10.88
C ILE A 279 14.12 -0.73 10.00
N GLY A 280 13.34 0.17 10.60
CA GLY A 280 12.32 0.95 9.92
C GLY A 280 11.01 1.00 10.69
N LEU A 281 9.99 1.57 10.07
CA LEU A 281 8.62 1.52 10.57
C LEU A 281 7.89 0.35 9.91
N SER A 282 7.03 -0.33 10.66
CA SER A 282 6.04 -1.27 10.11
C SER A 282 4.68 -0.57 10.11
N VAL A 283 3.98 -0.63 8.98
CA VAL A 283 2.66 -0.06 8.83
C VAL A 283 1.67 -1.19 8.61
N ALA A 284 0.61 -1.22 9.40
CA ALA A 284 -0.59 -2.01 9.16
C ALA A 284 -1.64 -1.07 8.51
N PRO A 285 -1.78 -1.06 7.17
CA PRO A 285 -2.50 -0.01 6.42
C PRO A 285 -3.95 0.14 6.82
N THR A 286 -4.62 -0.96 7.13
CA THR A 286 -5.98 -1.07 7.65
C THR A 286 -6.19 -2.51 8.05
N LEU A 287 -6.85 -2.77 9.17
CA LEU A 287 -7.22 -4.12 9.59
C LEU A 287 -8.65 -4.40 9.09
N ARG A 288 -8.89 -5.57 8.50
CA ARG A 288 -10.17 -5.92 7.86
C ARG A 288 -11.34 -5.87 8.85
N PRO A 289 -12.53 -5.45 8.39
CA PRO A 289 -13.70 -6.26 8.74
C PRO A 289 -14.59 -6.69 7.55
N GLU A 290 -14.57 -6.02 6.39
CA GLU A 290 -15.31 -6.44 5.17
C GLU A 290 -14.59 -6.07 3.84
N PHE A 291 -13.87 -4.95 3.80
CA PHE A 291 -12.93 -4.52 2.73
C PHE A 291 -11.71 -3.88 3.43
N PRO A 292 -10.48 -3.92 2.85
CA PRO A 292 -10.09 -4.50 1.57
C PRO A 292 -10.09 -6.02 1.57
N GLY A 293 -9.82 -6.64 0.42
CA GLY A 293 -9.49 -8.07 0.37
C GLY A 293 -8.29 -8.41 1.28
N GLU A 294 -7.63 -9.55 1.07
CA GLU A 294 -6.41 -9.83 1.86
C GLU A 294 -5.26 -8.89 1.49
N PHE A 295 -5.50 -8.12 0.44
CA PHE A 295 -4.67 -7.09 -0.15
C PHE A 295 -5.57 -6.08 -0.87
N PHE A 296 -4.98 -4.95 -1.25
CA PHE A 296 -5.59 -3.97 -2.15
C PHE A 296 -4.59 -3.53 -3.21
N GLY A 297 -5.03 -3.49 -4.46
CA GLY A 297 -4.25 -2.97 -5.59
C GLY A 297 -4.49 -1.50 -5.89
N GLN A 298 -5.26 -0.82 -5.05
CA GLN A 298 -5.56 0.61 -5.16
C GLN A 298 -5.35 1.29 -3.83
N TRP A 299 -4.52 2.32 -3.82
CA TRP A 299 -4.17 3.06 -2.62
C TRP A 299 -3.57 4.41 -2.95
N THR A 300 -3.59 5.32 -1.99
CA THR A 300 -2.83 6.57 -2.04
C THR A 300 -2.06 6.75 -0.77
N MET A 301 -0.76 7.03 -0.92
CA MET A 301 0.12 7.42 0.17
C MET A 301 0.62 8.84 -0.07
N ILE A 302 0.62 9.64 0.99
CA ILE A 302 1.09 11.02 0.96
C ILE A 302 2.04 11.27 2.12
N TRP A 303 3.21 11.82 1.82
CA TRP A 303 4.22 12.18 2.81
C TRP A 303 4.49 13.69 2.76
N ASP A 304 4.42 14.36 3.89
CA ASP A 304 5.05 15.66 4.10
C ASP A 304 6.44 15.46 4.67
N MET A 305 7.46 15.66 3.83
CA MET A 305 8.82 15.26 4.16
C MET A 305 9.84 16.37 3.93
N TYR A 306 10.90 16.33 4.74
CA TYR A 306 12.08 17.17 4.62
C TYR A 306 13.34 16.29 4.61
N ILE A 307 14.19 16.46 3.60
CA ILE A 307 15.48 15.76 3.51
C ILE A 307 16.60 16.76 3.83
N PRO A 308 17.29 16.63 4.98
CA PRO A 308 18.34 17.56 5.35
C PRO A 308 19.58 17.40 4.46
N ALA A 309 20.37 18.46 4.31
CA ALA A 309 21.61 18.42 3.53
C ALA A 309 22.61 17.35 4.03
N SER A 310 22.60 17.01 5.33
CA SER A 310 23.41 15.92 5.90
C SER A 310 23.05 14.54 5.35
N SER A 311 21.80 14.34 4.98
CA SER A 311 21.28 13.11 4.36
C SER A 311 21.31 13.18 2.83
N TRP A 312 21.45 14.38 2.27
CA TRP A 312 21.56 14.58 0.84
C TRP A 312 22.99 14.43 0.32
N TYR A 313 23.98 14.84 1.10
CA TYR A 313 25.39 14.85 0.72
C TYR A 313 26.23 13.88 1.57
N ALA A 314 27.10 13.12 0.91
CA ALA A 314 28.00 12.18 1.55
C ALA A 314 29.12 12.88 2.32
N ASP A 315 29.47 14.09 1.91
CA ASP A 315 30.56 14.92 2.40
C ASP A 315 30.07 16.18 3.14
N TYR A 316 28.85 16.15 3.68
CA TYR A 316 28.31 17.27 4.46
C TYR A 316 29.32 17.72 5.55
N PRO A 317 29.59 19.03 5.72
CA PRO A 317 28.89 20.18 5.13
C PRO A 317 29.48 20.73 3.83
N ALA A 318 30.44 20.05 3.19
CA ALA A 318 31.04 20.55 1.95
C ALA A 318 30.06 20.52 0.76
N ASN A 319 29.08 19.63 0.79
CA ASN A 319 27.95 19.55 -0.14
C ASN A 319 28.38 19.40 -1.61
N THR A 320 29.42 18.60 -1.86
CA THR A 320 29.94 18.38 -3.22
C THR A 320 29.69 16.97 -3.73
N VAL A 321 29.46 16.01 -2.84
CA VAL A 321 29.23 14.59 -3.19
C VAL A 321 27.78 14.24 -2.85
N VAL A 322 26.91 14.22 -3.86
CA VAL A 322 25.50 13.85 -3.68
C VAL A 322 25.40 12.36 -3.35
N ARG A 323 24.60 12.00 -2.32
CA ARG A 323 24.25 10.61 -2.02
C ARG A 323 23.27 10.09 -3.04
N GLU A 324 23.53 8.89 -3.54
CA GLU A 324 22.67 8.24 -4.52
C GLU A 324 21.31 7.88 -3.94
N PHE A 325 21.23 7.38 -2.71
CA PHE A 325 19.98 6.95 -2.08
C PHE A 325 19.71 7.77 -0.81
N PRO A 326 19.14 8.98 -0.95
CA PRO A 326 18.76 9.79 0.20
C PRO A 326 17.69 9.11 1.07
N VAL A 327 16.66 8.48 0.47
CA VAL A 327 15.53 7.92 1.23
C VAL A 327 14.97 6.68 0.52
N ALA A 328 14.86 5.58 1.26
CA ALA A 328 13.94 4.48 0.98
C ALA A 328 12.58 4.84 1.61
N LEU A 329 11.51 4.86 0.84
CA LEU A 329 10.18 5.24 1.33
C LEU A 329 9.37 4.01 1.75
N LEU A 330 9.38 2.97 0.91
CA LEU A 330 8.54 1.78 1.04
C LEU A 330 9.36 0.54 0.72
N GLU A 331 9.22 -0.50 1.53
CA GLU A 331 9.47 -1.89 1.15
C GLU A 331 8.13 -2.63 1.34
N ASP A 332 7.59 -3.17 0.26
CA ASP A 332 6.20 -3.61 0.18
C ASP A 332 5.97 -5.04 0.67
N SER A 333 7.06 -5.76 0.96
CA SER A 333 6.97 -7.06 1.59
C SER A 333 6.48 -6.92 3.03
N ALA A 334 5.76 -7.94 3.49
CA ALA A 334 5.23 -7.93 4.85
C ALA A 334 6.31 -7.87 5.94
N ASN A 335 7.56 -8.20 5.61
CA ASN A 335 8.61 -8.46 6.59
C ASN A 335 10.01 -7.97 6.17
N ASN A 336 10.13 -6.91 5.37
CA ASN A 336 11.40 -6.32 4.95
C ASN A 336 12.40 -7.38 4.44
N ASN A 337 11.99 -8.16 3.45
CA ASN A 337 12.77 -9.31 3.00
C ASN A 337 13.71 -9.04 1.84
N SER A 338 13.65 -7.84 1.27
CA SER A 338 14.37 -7.53 0.06
C SER A 338 14.94 -6.11 0.05
N SER A 339 15.17 -5.60 -1.15
CA SER A 339 15.48 -4.19 -1.33
C SER A 339 14.21 -3.35 -1.16
N ALA A 340 14.32 -2.10 -0.71
CA ALA A 340 13.15 -1.22 -0.76
C ALA A 340 12.58 -1.07 -2.18
N ASP A 341 11.27 -1.00 -2.32
CA ASP A 341 10.61 -0.91 -3.62
C ASP A 341 10.47 0.53 -4.09
N LEU A 342 10.16 1.46 -3.19
CA LEU A 342 10.01 2.89 -3.51
C LEU A 342 11.20 3.69 -2.98
N PHE A 343 11.98 4.28 -3.88
CA PHE A 343 13.12 5.11 -3.52
C PHE A 343 12.99 6.54 -4.05
N ILE A 344 13.49 7.49 -3.26
CA ILE A 344 14.04 8.74 -3.80
C ILE A 344 15.53 8.51 -4.06
N ARG A 345 15.96 8.69 -5.31
CA ARG A 345 17.33 8.43 -5.77
C ARG A 345 17.91 9.65 -6.50
N ASN A 346 19.16 10.00 -6.23
CA ASN A 346 19.93 10.96 -7.01
C ASN A 346 20.85 10.24 -8.00
N ALA A 347 20.52 10.30 -9.29
CA ALA A 347 21.31 9.70 -10.36
C ALA A 347 21.87 10.79 -11.27
N GLY A 348 23.20 10.99 -11.26
CA GLY A 348 23.86 11.99 -12.12
C GLY A 348 23.45 13.43 -11.82
N GLY A 349 23.13 13.74 -10.55
CA GLY A 349 22.68 15.07 -10.12
C GLY A 349 21.21 15.37 -10.40
N VAL A 350 20.45 14.38 -10.88
CA VAL A 350 19.00 14.48 -11.05
C VAL A 350 18.33 13.62 -9.99
N THR A 351 17.46 14.22 -9.19
CA THR A 351 16.62 13.47 -8.26
C THR A 351 15.49 12.80 -9.01
N ARG A 352 15.26 11.54 -8.67
CA ARG A 352 14.27 10.68 -9.28
C ARG A 352 13.52 9.91 -8.21
N ILE A 353 12.32 9.47 -8.56
CA ILE A 353 11.52 8.53 -7.81
C ILE A 353 11.14 7.37 -8.72
N GLY A 354 11.06 6.19 -8.15
CA GLY A 354 10.56 5.03 -8.85
C GLY A 354 10.22 3.91 -7.89
N TYR A 355 9.36 3.04 -8.36
CA TYR A 355 9.08 1.76 -7.76
C TYR A 355 9.96 0.70 -8.43
N ASN A 356 10.20 -0.43 -7.78
CA ASN A 356 11.13 -1.49 -8.17
C ASN A 356 12.60 -1.16 -7.83
N SER A 357 13.22 -2.05 -7.06
CA SER A 357 14.53 -1.87 -6.46
C SER A 357 15.72 -2.02 -7.40
N ASP A 358 15.54 -2.69 -8.53
CA ASP A 358 16.67 -3.19 -9.34
C ASP A 358 16.56 -2.83 -10.84
N ASP A 359 15.43 -2.27 -11.29
CA ASP A 359 15.31 -1.58 -12.57
C ASP A 359 15.13 -0.07 -12.43
N PHE A 360 16.24 0.65 -12.23
CA PHE A 360 16.22 2.11 -12.15
C PHE A 360 15.93 2.82 -13.48
N SER A 361 15.73 2.10 -14.59
CA SER A 361 15.45 2.73 -15.89
C SER A 361 14.07 3.38 -15.94
N GLN A 362 13.14 2.92 -15.10
CA GLN A 362 11.76 3.39 -15.00
C GLN A 362 11.61 4.62 -14.10
N TYR A 363 12.67 5.03 -13.40
CA TYR A 363 12.61 6.12 -12.42
C TYR A 363 12.44 7.47 -13.11
N ILE A 364 11.40 8.20 -12.70
CA ILE A 364 11.04 9.51 -13.24
C ILE A 364 11.71 10.64 -12.47
N PRO A 365 12.07 11.76 -13.12
CA PRO A 365 12.67 12.90 -12.44
C PRO A 365 11.65 13.64 -11.56
N ILE A 366 12.09 14.11 -10.39
CA ILE A 366 11.31 14.97 -9.50
C ILE A 366 12.11 16.21 -9.10
N GLY A 367 11.40 17.34 -8.97
CA GLY A 367 11.99 18.66 -8.74
C GLY A 367 12.21 18.98 -7.27
N ILE A 368 12.91 18.13 -6.52
CA ILE A 368 13.28 18.36 -5.11
C ILE A 368 14.79 18.51 -4.94
N GLY A 369 15.20 18.95 -3.76
CA GLY A 369 16.58 19.21 -3.34
C GLY A 369 16.66 19.23 -1.81
N PRO A 370 17.86 19.38 -1.25
CA PRO A 370 18.05 19.36 0.20
C PRO A 370 17.39 20.57 0.87
N ASN A 371 17.09 20.41 2.16
CA ASN A 371 16.63 21.46 3.05
C ASN A 371 15.32 22.16 2.64
N GLN A 372 14.36 21.38 2.13
CA GLN A 372 13.02 21.90 1.84
C GLN A 372 11.95 20.88 2.23
N TRP A 373 10.80 21.41 2.63
CA TRP A 373 9.58 20.62 2.77
C TRP A 373 8.96 20.39 1.40
N PHE A 374 8.47 19.18 1.17
CA PHE A 374 7.64 18.85 0.01
C PHE A 374 6.59 17.80 0.37
N ARG A 375 5.45 17.87 -0.30
CA ARG A 375 4.37 16.89 -0.22
C ARG A 375 4.51 15.95 -1.40
N LEU A 376 4.83 14.70 -1.14
CA LEU A 376 4.91 13.65 -2.14
C LEU A 376 3.66 12.80 -2.05
N ALA A 377 2.92 12.64 -3.14
CA ALA A 377 1.82 11.69 -3.21
C ALA A 377 2.10 10.62 -4.27
N VAL A 378 1.82 9.36 -3.94
CA VAL A 378 1.81 8.23 -4.87
C VAL A 378 0.41 7.62 -4.80
N ALA A 379 -0.31 7.67 -5.93
CA ALA A 379 -1.63 7.07 -6.09
C ALA A 379 -1.52 5.86 -7.03
N CYS A 380 -1.59 4.66 -6.45
CA CYS A 380 -1.65 3.40 -7.17
C CYS A 380 -3.12 3.13 -7.53
N ASP A 381 -3.42 3.08 -8.83
CA ASP A 381 -4.80 2.97 -9.34
C ASP A 381 -5.10 1.57 -9.92
N TYR A 382 -4.12 0.67 -9.96
CA TYR A 382 -4.26 -0.68 -10.54
C TYR A 382 -3.17 -1.64 -10.04
N PHE A 383 -3.50 -2.93 -9.92
CA PHE A 383 -2.57 -4.01 -9.60
C PHE A 383 -1.43 -4.11 -10.63
N THR A 384 -0.19 -3.77 -10.27
CA THR A 384 1.03 -3.97 -11.11
C THR A 384 0.98 -3.40 -12.54
N ALA A 385 0.02 -2.54 -12.89
CA ALA A 385 -0.22 -2.15 -14.28
C ALA A 385 0.71 -1.03 -14.79
N GLY A 386 1.69 -0.60 -13.99
CA GLY A 386 2.67 0.42 -14.38
C GLY A 386 2.12 1.85 -14.47
N ALA A 387 0.99 2.14 -13.81
CA ALA A 387 0.24 3.38 -14.01
C ALA A 387 0.10 4.24 -12.74
N SER A 388 0.88 3.95 -11.69
CA SER A 388 0.77 4.63 -10.40
C SER A 388 1.27 6.06 -10.51
N ARG A 389 0.40 7.02 -10.21
CA ARG A 389 0.61 8.45 -10.47
C ARG A 389 1.39 9.07 -9.31
N VAL A 390 2.41 9.85 -9.64
CA VAL A 390 3.20 10.59 -8.66
C VAL A 390 2.87 12.08 -8.76
N TYR A 391 2.73 12.72 -7.61
CA TYR A 391 2.51 14.15 -7.48
C TYR A 391 3.51 14.75 -6.49
N LEU A 392 3.94 15.97 -6.79
CA LEU A 392 4.78 16.79 -5.92
C LEU A 392 4.06 18.11 -5.65
N ASN A 393 3.75 18.39 -4.39
CA ASN A 393 3.00 19.57 -3.95
C ASN A 393 1.69 19.76 -4.73
N GLY A 394 0.92 18.69 -4.89
CA GLY A 394 -0.33 18.69 -5.64
C GLY A 394 -0.18 18.65 -7.17
N VAL A 395 1.05 18.73 -7.70
CA VAL A 395 1.31 18.76 -9.15
C VAL A 395 1.75 17.39 -9.65
N TYR A 396 1.05 16.86 -10.67
CA TYR A 396 1.42 15.60 -11.31
C TYR A 396 2.81 15.68 -11.96
N VAL A 397 3.68 14.70 -11.71
CA VAL A 397 5.06 14.66 -12.23
C VAL A 397 5.35 13.46 -13.14
N GLY A 398 4.56 12.38 -13.05
CA GLY A 398 4.71 11.21 -13.91
C GLY A 398 4.11 9.95 -13.31
N ASN A 399 4.33 8.81 -13.98
CA ASN A 399 3.91 7.50 -13.53
C ASN A 399 5.11 6.65 -13.11
N ILE A 400 4.88 5.75 -12.15
CA ILE A 400 5.80 4.69 -11.71
C ILE A 400 5.03 3.37 -11.64
N GLU A 401 5.74 2.26 -11.47
CA GLU A 401 5.17 0.92 -11.45
C GLU A 401 4.91 0.39 -10.03
N ALA A 402 4.14 1.15 -9.23
CA ALA A 402 3.82 0.72 -7.87
C ALA A 402 2.92 -0.52 -7.83
N ASP A 403 3.04 -1.28 -6.75
CA ASP A 403 2.38 -2.57 -6.57
C ASP A 403 1.24 -2.53 -5.53
N TRP A 404 0.51 -3.61 -5.39
CA TRP A 404 -0.50 -3.84 -4.35
C TRP A 404 0.15 -4.02 -2.97
N LEU A 405 -0.66 -3.89 -1.92
CA LEU A 405 -0.19 -4.01 -0.53
C LEU A 405 -1.01 -5.00 0.27
N TYR A 406 -0.37 -5.58 1.28
CA TYR A 406 -0.93 -6.55 2.20
C TYR A 406 -1.83 -5.91 3.27
N CYS A 407 -2.95 -6.57 3.59
CA CYS A 407 -3.87 -6.15 4.67
C CYS A 407 -4.73 -7.29 5.22
N ALA A 408 -4.19 -8.50 5.27
CA ALA A 408 -4.99 -9.71 5.43
C ALA A 408 -5.62 -9.93 6.81
N VAL A 409 -5.25 -9.18 7.84
CA VAL A 409 -5.66 -9.48 9.22
C VAL A 409 -6.95 -8.76 9.61
N ASP A 410 -7.95 -9.53 10.06
CA ASP A 410 -9.10 -9.04 10.84
C ASP A 410 -8.69 -8.95 12.32
N PRO A 411 -8.79 -7.79 12.97
CA PRO A 411 -8.33 -7.64 14.36
C PRO A 411 -9.26 -8.35 15.36
N ASN A 412 -10.47 -8.73 14.96
CA ASN A 412 -11.41 -9.50 15.78
C ASN A 412 -11.25 -11.01 15.57
N HIS A 413 -10.61 -11.44 14.48
CA HIS A 413 -10.32 -12.83 14.17
C HIS A 413 -8.99 -12.95 13.40
N PRO A 414 -7.85 -12.68 14.07
CA PRO A 414 -6.56 -12.67 13.38
C PRO A 414 -6.15 -14.08 12.95
N GLU A 415 -5.86 -14.25 11.66
CA GLU A 415 -5.48 -15.53 11.03
C GLU A 415 -4.22 -15.37 10.15
N TYR A 416 -3.39 -16.40 10.12
CA TYR A 416 -2.25 -16.54 9.22
C TYR A 416 -2.66 -16.83 7.77
N GLY A 417 -1.69 -16.73 6.85
CA GLY A 417 -1.77 -17.04 5.42
C GLY A 417 -2.63 -18.24 5.03
N ASP A 418 -2.53 -19.29 5.83
CA ASP A 418 -3.14 -20.60 5.64
C ASP A 418 -4.46 -20.79 6.41
N GLY A 419 -4.99 -19.72 7.03
CA GLY A 419 -6.22 -19.74 7.84
C GLY A 419 -6.04 -20.28 9.26
N GLU A 420 -4.80 -20.52 9.70
CA GLU A 420 -4.53 -20.85 11.11
C GLU A 420 -4.81 -19.63 12.00
N ASP A 421 -5.56 -19.81 13.09
CA ASP A 421 -5.84 -18.74 14.05
C ASP A 421 -4.57 -18.26 14.76
N VAL A 422 -4.47 -16.95 14.98
CA VAL A 422 -3.48 -16.38 15.90
C VAL A 422 -3.99 -16.52 17.32
N GLU A 423 -3.18 -17.15 18.18
CA GLU A 423 -3.47 -17.27 19.61
C GLU A 423 -3.72 -15.90 20.25
N ALA A 424 -4.83 -15.77 20.99
CA ALA A 424 -5.25 -14.49 21.56
C ALA A 424 -4.20 -13.87 22.51
N SER A 425 -3.40 -14.71 23.18
CA SER A 425 -2.29 -14.25 24.02
C SER A 425 -1.17 -13.61 23.20
N ASP A 426 -0.88 -14.15 22.02
CA ASP A 426 0.18 -13.67 21.15
C ASP A 426 -0.24 -12.34 20.53
N TRP A 427 -1.46 -12.27 19.99
CA TRP A 427 -2.06 -11.03 19.50
C TRP A 427 -2.04 -9.89 20.54
N THR A 428 -2.44 -10.20 21.77
CA THR A 428 -2.41 -9.24 22.89
C THR A 428 -0.97 -8.83 23.22
N SER A 429 -0.02 -9.76 23.18
CA SER A 429 1.39 -9.47 23.46
C SER A 429 2.04 -8.55 22.43
N TRP A 430 1.53 -8.57 21.20
CA TRP A 430 1.93 -7.68 20.09
C TRP A 430 1.23 -6.31 20.15
N GLY A 431 0.41 -6.06 21.18
CA GLY A 431 -0.34 -4.82 21.31
C GLY A 431 -1.54 -4.72 20.35
N GLY A 432 -2.02 -5.85 19.81
CA GLY A 432 -3.07 -5.85 18.79
C GLY A 432 -2.58 -5.44 17.40
N PHE A 433 -1.28 -5.59 17.15
CA PHE A 433 -0.64 -5.31 15.85
C PHE A 433 -0.25 -6.62 15.15
N PRO A 434 -0.43 -6.74 13.82
CA PRO A 434 0.01 -7.92 13.06
C PRO A 434 1.54 -8.01 13.04
N ASN A 435 2.08 -8.98 13.78
CA ASN A 435 3.52 -9.18 13.90
C ASN A 435 4.14 -9.58 12.53
N PRO A 436 5.04 -8.75 11.95
CA PRO A 436 5.70 -9.03 10.66
C PRO A 436 6.54 -10.31 10.64
N TRP A 437 6.94 -10.81 11.80
CA TRP A 437 7.86 -11.94 11.97
C TRP A 437 7.15 -13.26 12.29
N ALA A 438 5.85 -13.20 12.59
CA ALA A 438 5.09 -14.38 12.97
C ALA A 438 4.77 -15.26 11.76
N GLN A 439 4.87 -16.57 11.96
CA GLN A 439 4.48 -17.60 11.01
C GLN A 439 3.55 -18.59 11.70
N SER A 440 2.60 -19.15 10.93
CA SER A 440 1.74 -20.23 11.40
C SER A 440 2.55 -21.47 11.81
N SER A 441 1.94 -22.38 12.55
CA SER A 441 2.57 -23.64 12.92
C SER A 441 2.84 -24.56 11.72
N GLY A 442 2.10 -24.37 10.62
CA GLY A 442 2.11 -25.21 9.43
C GLY A 442 1.54 -26.61 9.68
N LYS A 443 0.78 -26.81 10.76
CA LYS A 443 0.32 -28.14 11.23
C LYS A 443 -1.18 -28.28 11.31
N GLU A 444 -1.93 -27.19 11.22
CA GLU A 444 -3.38 -27.24 11.22
C GLU A 444 -3.92 -27.95 9.97
N PRO A 445 -5.08 -28.63 10.05
CA PRO A 445 -5.66 -29.33 8.91
C PRO A 445 -5.90 -28.40 7.72
N GLY A 446 -5.24 -28.67 6.59
CA GLY A 446 -5.34 -27.86 5.37
C GLY A 446 -4.13 -26.94 5.13
N SER A 447 -3.29 -26.72 6.13
CA SER A 447 -2.05 -25.96 5.96
C SER A 447 -1.02 -26.72 5.12
N THR A 448 -0.38 -26.02 4.19
CA THR A 448 0.72 -26.53 3.35
C THR A 448 2.11 -26.15 3.89
N GLY A 449 2.18 -25.40 4.98
CA GLY A 449 3.41 -24.97 5.63
C GLY A 449 3.23 -23.69 6.45
N PRO A 450 4.26 -23.26 7.20
CA PRO A 450 4.21 -22.00 7.93
C PRO A 450 3.93 -20.84 6.98
N ALA A 451 2.86 -20.11 7.23
CA ALA A 451 2.45 -18.96 6.43
C ALA A 451 2.51 -17.68 7.28
N PRO A 452 2.97 -16.56 6.73
CA PRO A 452 2.99 -15.28 7.44
C PRO A 452 1.58 -14.69 7.61
N LEU A 453 1.43 -13.69 8.47
CA LEU A 453 0.19 -12.91 8.55
C LEU A 453 -0.07 -12.12 7.27
N SER A 454 0.98 -11.61 6.63
CA SER A 454 0.90 -10.83 5.40
C SER A 454 -0.12 -9.69 5.49
N SER A 455 0.11 -8.75 6.40
CA SER A 455 -0.80 -7.64 6.67
C SER A 455 -0.11 -6.30 6.95
N THR A 456 1.18 -6.23 6.62
CA THR A 456 2.03 -5.07 6.86
C THR A 456 2.84 -4.74 5.62
N PHE A 457 3.41 -3.55 5.61
CA PHE A 457 4.55 -3.19 4.77
C PHE A 457 5.52 -2.36 5.62
N SER A 458 6.70 -2.05 5.09
CA SER A 458 7.72 -1.30 5.81
C SER A 458 7.95 0.08 5.23
N MET A 459 8.18 1.07 6.07
CA MET A 459 8.67 2.40 5.68
C MET A 459 10.08 2.62 6.19
N PHE A 460 10.90 3.33 5.40
CA PHE A 460 12.30 3.64 5.73
C PHE A 460 13.17 2.40 6.01
N ALA A 461 12.82 1.27 5.38
CA ALA A 461 13.51 -0.01 5.46
C ALA A 461 14.17 -0.36 4.11
N ASP A 462 15.28 -1.09 4.14
CA ASP A 462 15.98 -1.65 2.96
C ASP A 462 16.97 -2.73 3.44
N LEU A 463 16.58 -4.00 3.43
CA LEU A 463 17.45 -5.07 3.90
C LEU A 463 18.71 -5.21 3.03
N ALA A 464 18.52 -5.33 1.71
CA ALA A 464 19.61 -5.67 0.79
C ALA A 464 20.73 -4.62 0.79
N GLY A 465 20.36 -3.34 0.70
CA GLY A 465 21.32 -2.24 0.57
C GLY A 465 21.58 -1.43 1.84
N GLY A 466 20.66 -1.39 2.80
CA GLY A 466 20.66 -0.40 3.88
C GLY A 466 20.64 1.05 3.37
N ARG A 467 20.05 1.28 2.19
CA ARG A 467 20.03 2.50 1.37
C ARG A 467 18.90 3.44 1.80
N SER A 468 19.01 3.99 3.00
CA SER A 468 18.18 5.11 3.42
C SER A 468 18.96 5.95 4.41
N GLU A 469 18.85 7.27 4.31
CA GLU A 469 19.36 8.21 5.29
C GLU A 469 18.21 8.83 6.09
N VAL A 470 18.55 9.61 7.12
CA VAL A 470 17.57 10.28 7.98
C VAL A 470 16.76 11.28 7.17
N ALA A 471 15.44 11.20 7.26
CA ALA A 471 14.49 12.21 6.79
C ALA A 471 13.63 12.68 7.97
N TYR A 472 12.96 13.82 7.79
CA TYR A 472 11.99 14.31 8.77
C TYR A 472 10.60 14.23 8.16
N LEU A 473 9.68 13.62 8.88
CA LEU A 473 8.31 13.39 8.46
C LEU A 473 7.39 14.21 9.38
N ALA A 474 6.67 15.16 8.80
CA ALA A 474 5.66 15.94 9.51
C ALA A 474 4.31 15.21 9.47
N ASN A 475 3.88 14.80 8.29
CA ASN A 475 2.62 14.06 8.14
C ASN A 475 2.79 12.86 7.22
N TYR A 476 2.00 11.83 7.50
CA TYR A 476 1.78 10.71 6.60
C TYR A 476 0.29 10.44 6.49
N TYR A 477 -0.19 10.23 5.27
CA TYR A 477 -1.58 9.88 5.00
C TYR A 477 -1.63 8.63 4.13
N PHE A 478 -2.52 7.72 4.49
CA PHE A 478 -2.81 6.49 3.77
C PHE A 478 -4.32 6.36 3.54
N VAL A 479 -4.70 5.94 2.34
CA VAL A 479 -6.08 5.55 2.03
C VAL A 479 -6.10 4.36 1.06
N ASP A 480 -7.05 3.46 1.27
CA ASP A 480 -7.33 2.24 0.48
C ASP A 480 -8.01 2.50 -0.89
N THR A 481 -7.79 3.69 -1.46
CA THR A 481 -8.28 4.06 -2.80
C THR A 481 -7.28 4.97 -3.52
N ALA A 482 -7.41 5.05 -4.83
CA ALA A 482 -6.61 5.94 -5.66
C ALA A 482 -7.26 7.32 -5.77
N LEU A 483 -6.76 8.30 -5.01
CA LEU A 483 -7.22 9.68 -5.11
C LEU A 483 -6.98 10.21 -6.54
N THR A 484 -7.94 11.00 -7.02
CA THR A 484 -7.84 11.69 -8.30
C THR A 484 -6.79 12.79 -8.23
N GLY A 485 -6.25 13.17 -9.39
CA GLY A 485 -5.32 14.30 -9.46
C GLY A 485 -5.93 15.63 -9.00
N ALA A 486 -7.26 15.79 -9.07
CA ALA A 486 -7.94 17.00 -8.60
C ALA A 486 -8.01 17.03 -7.06
N GLU A 487 -8.31 15.89 -6.42
CA GLU A 487 -8.27 15.76 -4.96
C GLU A 487 -6.86 16.02 -4.44
N ILE A 488 -5.85 15.36 -5.01
CA ILE A 488 -4.45 15.56 -4.61
C ILE A 488 -3.99 17.01 -4.83
N ALA A 489 -4.40 17.65 -5.93
CA ALA A 489 -4.08 19.05 -6.17
C ALA A 489 -4.72 19.98 -5.13
N ALA A 490 -5.92 19.67 -4.65
CA ALA A 490 -6.61 20.45 -3.63
C ALA A 490 -5.92 20.36 -2.25
N LEU A 491 -5.20 19.28 -1.98
CA LEU A 491 -4.39 19.13 -0.76
C LEU A 491 -3.17 20.06 -0.71
N GLY A 492 -2.75 20.63 -1.85
CA GLY A 492 -1.65 21.61 -1.88
C GLY A 492 -0.28 21.05 -1.47
N GLY A 493 0.47 21.86 -0.73
CA GLY A 493 1.82 21.53 -0.24
C GLY A 493 1.84 21.10 1.23
N PRO A 494 3.04 20.93 1.81
CA PRO A 494 3.21 20.55 3.21
C PRO A 494 2.56 21.54 4.17
N SER A 495 2.01 21.02 5.26
CA SER A 495 1.34 21.80 6.30
C SER A 495 1.69 21.25 7.67
N ALA A 496 1.77 22.11 8.69
CA ALA A 496 1.89 21.65 10.08
C ALA A 496 0.57 21.11 10.64
N ALA A 497 -0.56 21.48 10.03
CA ALA A 497 -1.87 21.08 10.53
C ALA A 497 -2.28 19.65 10.12
N GLY A 498 -1.65 19.07 9.09
CA GLY A 498 -2.03 17.79 8.48
C GLY A 498 -2.18 17.85 6.94
N ILE A 499 -2.66 16.77 6.35
CA ILE A 499 -2.87 16.52 4.92
C ILE A 499 -4.35 16.58 4.60
N VAL A 500 -5.14 15.66 5.16
CA VAL A 500 -6.59 15.52 4.95
C VAL A 500 -7.33 15.74 6.27
N MET A 501 -6.89 15.02 7.30
CA MET A 501 -7.29 15.22 8.68
C MET A 501 -6.48 16.35 9.25
N VAL A 502 -6.46 17.49 8.54
CA VAL A 502 -6.04 18.74 9.14
C VAL A 502 -6.74 18.77 10.47
N GLY A 503 -5.94 18.71 11.55
CA GLY A 503 -6.49 18.70 12.89
C GLY A 503 -7.59 19.75 12.87
N ALA A 504 -8.69 19.53 13.57
CA ALA A 504 -9.45 20.70 13.95
C ALA A 504 -8.41 21.52 14.72
N GLU A 505 -7.68 22.42 14.03
CA GLU A 505 -6.84 23.44 14.60
C GLU A 505 -7.79 23.93 15.65
N CYS A 506 -7.42 23.64 16.89
CA CYS A 506 -8.26 24.05 17.96
C CYS A 506 -8.11 25.55 17.83
N ALA A 507 -9.06 26.21 17.16
CA ALA A 507 -8.84 27.57 16.72
C ALA A 507 -8.56 28.42 17.96
N ALA A 508 -9.11 27.97 19.10
CA ALA A 508 -8.88 28.49 20.43
C ALA A 508 -7.52 28.20 21.07
N ASP A 509 -6.68 27.29 20.55
CA ASP A 509 -5.29 27.02 20.94
C ASP A 509 -4.36 27.95 20.16
N MET A 510 -4.26 29.17 20.64
CA MET A 510 -3.63 30.28 19.92
C MET A 510 -2.11 30.23 19.98
N ASN A 511 -1.55 29.45 20.89
CA ASN A 511 -0.11 29.26 21.02
C ASN A 511 0.35 27.88 20.50
N ALA A 512 -0.59 27.05 20.02
CA ALA A 512 -0.37 25.71 19.50
C ALA A 512 0.35 24.78 20.49
N ASP A 513 0.07 24.93 21.79
CA ASP A 513 0.66 24.10 22.85
C ASP A 513 -0.18 22.85 23.19
N GLY A 514 -1.32 22.67 22.52
CA GLY A 514 -2.25 21.56 22.68
C GLY A 514 -3.12 21.66 23.93
N VAL A 515 -3.00 22.72 24.73
CA VAL A 515 -3.67 22.86 26.03
C VAL A 515 -4.42 24.18 26.11
N LEU A 516 -5.74 24.15 25.92
CA LEU A 516 -6.58 25.33 26.14
C LEU A 516 -6.50 25.85 27.56
N ASN A 517 -5.83 26.98 27.71
CA ASN A 517 -5.60 27.61 28.99
C ASN A 517 -5.57 29.14 28.84
N PHE A 518 -5.13 29.82 29.91
CA PHE A 518 -5.11 31.29 29.92
C PHE A 518 -4.11 31.88 28.89
N PHE A 519 -3.07 31.15 28.52
CA PHE A 519 -2.07 31.61 27.56
C PHE A 519 -2.65 31.74 26.15
N ASP A 520 -3.62 30.92 25.77
CA ASP A 520 -4.31 31.08 24.48
C ASP A 520 -5.17 32.33 24.43
N VAL A 521 -5.90 32.59 25.51
CA VAL A 521 -6.68 33.82 25.65
C VAL A 521 -5.76 35.04 25.59
N GLN A 522 -4.60 34.98 26.24
CA GLN A 522 -3.61 36.05 26.17
C GLN A 522 -3.09 36.27 24.74
N GLN A 523 -2.79 35.18 24.02
CA GLN A 523 -2.29 35.22 22.66
C GLN A 523 -3.38 35.72 21.67
N PHE A 524 -4.63 35.27 21.81
CA PHE A 524 -5.79 35.81 21.09
C PHE A 524 -5.89 37.32 21.25
N LEU A 525 -5.87 37.81 22.49
CA LEU A 525 -6.00 39.25 22.76
C LEU A 525 -4.84 40.07 22.16
N ALA A 526 -3.63 39.51 22.11
CA ALA A 526 -2.48 40.14 21.48
C ALA A 526 -2.66 40.23 19.95
N LEU A 527 -3.10 39.15 19.31
CA LEU A 527 -3.36 39.07 17.87
C LEU A 527 -4.55 39.95 17.46
N PHE A 528 -5.64 39.92 18.22
CA PHE A 528 -6.82 40.76 18.03
C PHE A 528 -6.48 42.25 18.12
N SER A 529 -5.64 42.64 19.09
CA SER A 529 -5.16 44.03 19.21
C SER A 529 -4.24 44.46 18.08
N ALA A 530 -3.53 43.51 17.46
CA ALA A 530 -2.66 43.73 16.31
C ALA A 530 -3.41 43.68 14.97
N GLN A 531 -4.70 43.32 14.97
CA GLN A 531 -5.49 43.04 13.77
C GLN A 531 -4.81 42.01 12.84
N ASP A 532 -4.22 40.98 13.46
CA ASP A 532 -3.61 39.83 12.78
C ASP A 532 -4.73 38.89 12.31
N GLU A 533 -4.65 38.41 11.06
CA GLU A 533 -5.67 37.57 10.43
C GLU A 533 -6.07 36.33 11.25
N ARG A 534 -5.17 35.82 12.09
CA ARG A 534 -5.45 34.68 12.99
C ARG A 534 -6.46 34.99 14.11
N ALA A 535 -6.80 36.26 14.33
CA ALA A 535 -7.80 36.68 15.31
C ALA A 535 -9.16 37.05 14.68
N ASP A 536 -9.32 36.93 13.37
CA ASP A 536 -10.59 37.07 12.64
C ASP A 536 -11.24 35.68 12.58
N PHE A 537 -12.06 35.35 13.59
CA PHE A 537 -12.60 34.00 13.77
C PHE A 537 -13.86 33.74 12.94
N VAL A 538 -14.39 34.78 12.29
CA VAL A 538 -15.55 34.67 11.39
C VAL A 538 -15.22 34.99 9.94
N ASP A 539 -13.94 35.24 9.64
CA ASP A 539 -13.34 35.52 8.32
C ASP A 539 -14.05 36.66 7.55
N ASP A 540 -14.49 37.71 8.24
CA ASP A 540 -15.23 38.83 7.62
C ASP A 540 -14.39 40.11 7.40
N GLY A 541 -13.11 40.06 7.79
CA GLY A 541 -12.16 41.16 7.70
C GLY A 541 -12.42 42.29 8.70
N GLN A 542 -13.35 42.13 9.63
CA GLN A 542 -13.53 42.97 10.80
C GLN A 542 -12.94 42.25 12.03
N PHE A 543 -12.43 43.04 12.98
CA PHE A 543 -11.96 42.53 14.27
C PHE A 543 -12.85 43.12 15.34
N ASP A 544 -13.96 42.44 15.64
CA ASP A 544 -15.00 42.95 16.50
C ASP A 544 -15.51 41.93 17.54
N PHE A 545 -16.69 42.19 18.09
CA PHE A 545 -17.27 41.33 19.13
C PHE A 545 -17.57 39.91 18.62
N PHE A 546 -17.85 39.74 17.32
CA PHE A 546 -18.20 38.45 16.74
C PHE A 546 -17.01 37.49 16.74
N ASP A 547 -15.78 37.97 16.52
CA ASP A 547 -14.56 37.15 16.64
C ASP A 547 -14.31 36.70 18.07
N VAL A 548 -14.46 37.62 19.03
CA VAL A 548 -14.32 37.30 20.45
C VAL A 548 -15.37 36.26 20.87
N GLN A 549 -16.60 36.38 20.37
CA GLN A 549 -17.66 35.43 20.63
C GLN A 549 -17.35 34.05 20.01
N ALA A 550 -16.84 34.03 18.78
CA ALA A 550 -16.46 32.80 18.08
C ALA A 550 -15.27 32.10 18.76
N PHE A 551 -14.22 32.85 19.12
CA PHE A 551 -13.09 32.36 19.92
C PHE A 551 -13.53 31.76 21.25
N LEU A 552 -14.35 32.48 22.04
CA LEU A 552 -14.86 31.95 23.31
C LEU A 552 -15.76 30.72 23.11
N GLY A 553 -16.51 30.68 22.01
CA GLY A 553 -17.28 29.51 21.60
C GLY A 553 -16.37 28.30 21.40
N ALA A 554 -15.34 28.42 20.56
CA ALA A 554 -14.34 27.39 20.31
C ALA A 554 -13.58 26.99 21.60
N PHE A 555 -13.13 27.97 22.40
CA PHE A 555 -12.40 27.73 23.65
C PHE A 555 -13.24 26.96 24.67
N SER A 556 -14.54 27.27 24.75
CA SER A 556 -15.46 26.59 25.67
C SER A 556 -15.90 25.19 25.20
N ALA A 557 -15.88 24.95 23.89
CA ALA A 557 -16.18 23.65 23.30
C ALA A 557 -15.06 22.63 23.55
N GLY A 558 -13.84 23.10 23.81
CA GLY A 558 -12.65 22.27 23.91
C GLY A 558 -12.05 21.99 22.53
N CYS A 559 -10.86 21.39 22.52
CA CYS A 559 -10.29 20.80 21.31
C CYS A 559 -10.82 19.36 21.17
N PRO A 560 -11.34 18.96 20.00
CA PRO A 560 -11.68 17.56 19.72
C PRO A 560 -10.50 16.60 19.90
#